data_AF-Q8GR57-F1
#
_entry.id   AF-Q8GR57-F1
#
_cell.length_a   1.000
_cell.length_b   1.000
_cell.length_c   1.000
_cell.angle_alpha   90.00
_cell.angle_beta   90.00
_cell.angle_gamma   90.00
#
_symmetry.space_group_name_H-M   'P 1'
#
loop_
_entity.id
_entity.type
_entity.pdbx_description
1 polymer ?
#
loop_
_entity_poly.entity_id
_entity_poly.type
_entity_poly.pdbx_seq_one_letter_code
_entity_poly.pdbx_strand_id
1 'polypeptide(L)'
;LMTLFLFISCNNSGKDVTTSTDSVDESVKGPNLTEISKKITDSNAIVLAVKEVETLLSSIDELANKAIGKKIHQNNGLDANVNHNGSLLAGAYAISTLITQKLTALKDSGELKEKIEKAKKSSEDFTAKLKNSHTELGKEDATDDDAKKAILKTHATNDKGAKELGDLFKSLEILSKAAQETLTNSIKELTNPVVAE
;
A
#
# COMPACT_ATOMS: atom_id res chain seq x y z
N LEU A 1 -13.02 59.71 14.76
CA LEU A 1 -11.86 59.68 15.68
C LEU A 1 -11.52 58.21 15.95
N MET A 2 -10.44 57.76 15.32
CA MET A 2 -9.64 56.53 15.49
C MET A 2 -10.18 55.39 16.38
N THR A 3 -10.55 54.27 15.74
CA THR A 3 -10.74 52.97 16.38
C THR A 3 -9.37 52.39 16.74
N LEU A 4 -9.13 52.20 18.04
CA LEU A 4 -7.90 51.65 18.61
C LEU A 4 -7.88 50.12 18.44
N PHE A 5 -6.88 49.59 17.74
CA PHE A 5 -6.62 48.15 17.66
C PHE A 5 -5.95 47.68 18.97
N LEU A 6 -6.62 46.81 19.72
CA LEU A 6 -6.05 46.09 20.87
C LEU A 6 -5.41 44.79 20.38
N PHE A 7 -4.07 44.80 20.25
CA PHE A 7 -3.27 43.59 20.11
C PHE A 7 -3.18 42.89 21.47
N ILE A 8 -3.96 41.81 21.66
CA ILE A 8 -3.80 40.91 22.79
C ILE A 8 -2.60 40.00 22.49
N SER A 9 -1.43 40.44 22.94
CA SER A 9 -0.24 39.60 23.10
C SER A 9 -0.39 38.74 24.36
N CYS A 10 -0.78 37.48 24.20
CA CYS A 10 -0.54 36.47 25.24
C CYS A 10 0.91 36.00 25.15
N ASN A 11 1.84 36.79 25.72
CA ASN A 11 3.10 36.27 26.21
C ASN A 11 2.98 36.16 27.74
N ASN A 12 2.57 34.99 28.21
CA ASN A 12 2.45 34.70 29.64
C ASN A 12 3.86 34.42 30.20
N SER A 13 4.54 35.47 30.65
CA SER A 13 5.73 35.36 31.49
C SER A 13 5.47 36.11 32.79
N GLY A 14 5.21 35.37 33.86
CA GLY A 14 5.06 35.94 35.19
C GLY A 14 4.32 35.00 36.13
N LYS A 15 5.04 34.06 36.74
CA LYS A 15 4.65 33.58 38.06
C LYS A 15 5.89 33.43 38.93
N ASP A 16 5.96 34.32 39.92
CA ASP A 16 6.90 34.31 41.03
C ASP A 16 6.85 32.96 41.74
N VAL A 17 8.05 32.46 42.05
CA VAL A 17 8.27 31.27 42.85
C VAL A 17 7.96 31.61 44.30
N THR A 18 6.81 31.15 44.79
CA THR A 18 6.58 30.95 46.22
C THR A 18 6.52 29.46 46.50
N THR A 19 7.38 29.04 47.42
CA THR A 19 7.55 27.70 47.97
C THR A 19 6.23 27.03 48.36
N SER A 20 5.72 26.20 47.48
CA SER A 20 4.91 25.03 47.82
C SER A 20 5.58 23.84 47.16
N THR A 21 5.95 22.84 47.96
CA THR A 21 6.23 21.48 47.49
C THR A 21 4.92 20.82 47.06
N ASP A 22 4.21 21.47 46.14
CA ASP A 22 3.15 20.84 45.38
C ASP A 22 3.92 20.10 44.29
N SER A 23 4.04 18.78 44.45
CA SER A 23 4.41 17.87 43.37
C SER A 23 3.68 18.36 42.13
N VAL A 24 4.41 18.87 41.13
CA VAL A 24 3.85 19.08 39.80
C VAL A 24 3.23 17.75 39.45
N ASP A 25 1.91 17.70 39.47
CA ASP A 25 1.15 16.48 39.27
C ASP A 25 1.58 15.94 37.91
N GLU A 26 2.41 14.89 37.90
CA GLU A 26 2.91 14.27 36.67
C GLU A 26 1.75 13.74 35.82
N SER A 27 0.54 13.66 36.40
CA SER A 27 -0.75 13.40 35.75
C SER A 27 -1.14 14.43 34.66
N VAL A 28 -0.54 15.63 34.62
CA VAL A 28 -0.84 16.67 33.61
C VAL A 28 0.22 16.73 32.50
N LYS A 29 0.93 15.64 32.24
CA LYS A 29 1.84 15.59 31.09
C LYS A 29 0.99 15.41 29.82
N GLY A 30 0.94 16.46 29.00
CA GLY A 30 0.34 16.39 27.66
C GLY A 30 1.01 15.32 26.77
N PRO A 31 0.44 15.00 25.60
CA PRO A 31 0.93 13.94 24.72
C PRO A 31 2.42 14.07 24.40
N ASN A 32 3.14 12.94 24.43
CA ASN A 32 4.56 12.90 24.08
C ASN A 32 4.75 13.10 22.57
N LEU A 33 4.86 14.37 22.14
CA LEU A 33 4.92 14.74 20.72
C LEU A 33 6.14 14.14 20.00
N THR A 34 7.25 13.89 20.70
CA THR A 34 8.44 13.27 20.09
C THR A 34 8.16 11.82 19.71
N GLU A 35 7.51 11.08 20.61
CA GLU A 35 7.13 9.70 20.36
C GLU A 35 6.02 9.59 19.30
N ILE A 36 4.99 10.42 19.40
CA ILE A 36 3.85 10.41 18.46
C ILE A 36 4.31 10.80 17.05
N SER A 37 5.13 11.84 16.89
CA SER A 37 5.65 12.22 15.57
C SER A 37 6.51 11.12 14.94
N LYS A 38 7.27 10.37 15.75
CA LYS A 38 7.97 9.16 15.30
C LYS A 38 7.01 8.07 14.85
N LYS A 39 5.99 7.72 15.64
CA LYS A 39 4.95 6.73 15.28
C LYS A 39 4.24 7.08 13.96
N ILE A 40 3.89 8.36 13.78
CA ILE A 40 3.27 8.86 12.56
C ILE A 40 4.23 8.71 11.37
N THR A 41 5.50 9.10 11.52
CA THR A 41 6.51 9.01 10.46
C THR A 41 6.73 7.56 10.02
N ASP A 42 6.91 6.65 10.99
CA ASP A 42 7.14 5.23 10.74
C ASP A 42 5.90 4.58 10.07
N SER A 43 4.70 4.86 10.59
CA SER A 43 3.45 4.33 10.00
C SER A 43 3.19 4.88 8.59
N ASN A 44 3.47 6.16 8.35
CA ASN A 44 3.30 6.78 7.04
C ASN A 44 4.27 6.18 6.00
N ALA A 45 5.50 5.85 6.39
CA ALA A 45 6.45 5.17 5.51
C ALA A 45 5.92 3.81 5.05
N ILE A 46 5.27 3.04 5.93
CA ILE A 46 4.63 1.77 5.56
C ILE A 46 3.45 2.00 4.61
N VAL A 47 2.58 2.96 4.89
CA VAL A 47 1.44 3.30 4.01
C VAL A 47 1.91 3.65 2.59
N LEU A 48 2.96 4.46 2.46
CA LEU A 48 3.54 4.82 1.16
C LEU A 48 4.10 3.60 0.42
N ALA A 49 4.82 2.73 1.11
CA ALA A 49 5.38 1.52 0.52
C ALA A 49 4.28 0.53 0.07
N VAL A 50 3.23 0.34 0.87
CA VAL A 50 2.07 -0.48 0.48
C VAL A 50 1.37 0.13 -0.73
N LYS A 51 1.26 1.47 -0.79
CA LYS A 51 0.64 2.17 -1.92
C LYS A 51 1.39 1.96 -3.23
N GLU A 52 2.72 1.96 -3.19
CA GLU A 52 3.55 1.63 -4.35
C GLU A 52 3.23 0.23 -4.89
N VAL A 53 3.10 -0.76 -4.00
CA VAL A 53 2.74 -2.13 -4.37
C VAL A 53 1.32 -2.21 -4.97
N GLU A 54 0.35 -1.48 -4.40
CA GLU A 54 -1.00 -1.40 -4.95
C GLU A 54 -0.99 -0.87 -6.39
N THR A 55 -0.22 0.19 -6.66
CA THR A 55 -0.11 0.77 -8.00
C THR A 55 0.51 -0.21 -9.00
N LEU A 56 1.56 -0.95 -8.60
CA LEU A 56 2.14 -2.00 -9.43
C LEU A 56 1.11 -3.10 -9.74
N LEU A 57 0.34 -3.52 -8.73
CA LEU A 57 -0.68 -4.55 -8.92
C LEU A 57 -1.83 -4.07 -9.82
N SER A 58 -2.27 -2.82 -9.67
CA SER A 58 -3.22 -2.17 -10.57
C SER A 58 -2.70 -2.07 -12.00
N SER A 59 -1.39 -1.88 -12.21
CA SER A 59 -0.82 -1.86 -13.55
C SER A 59 -0.96 -3.22 -14.26
N ILE A 60 -0.84 -4.35 -13.55
CA ILE A 60 -1.12 -5.68 -14.12
C ILE A 60 -2.60 -5.81 -14.49
N ASP A 61 -3.50 -5.29 -13.65
CA ASP A 61 -4.95 -5.31 -13.94
C ASP A 61 -5.29 -4.47 -15.17
N GLU A 62 -4.64 -3.32 -15.37
CA GLU A 62 -4.82 -2.50 -16.57
C GLU A 62 -4.31 -3.25 -17.82
N LEU A 63 -3.14 -3.90 -17.74
CA LEU A 63 -2.64 -4.75 -18.82
C LEU A 63 -3.63 -5.87 -19.18
N ALA A 64 -4.20 -6.54 -18.17
CA ALA A 64 -5.16 -7.61 -18.37
C ALA A 64 -6.47 -7.12 -19.01
N ASN A 65 -7.00 -6.00 -18.55
CA ASN A 65 -8.29 -5.47 -19.02
C ASN A 65 -8.19 -4.75 -20.36
N LYS A 66 -7.03 -4.19 -20.71
CA LYS A 66 -6.88 -3.36 -21.91
C LYS A 66 -6.04 -3.97 -23.01
N ALA A 67 -4.96 -4.68 -22.68
CA ALA A 67 -3.91 -4.98 -23.65
C ALA A 67 -3.92 -6.42 -24.19
N ILE A 68 -4.64 -7.36 -23.55
CA ILE A 68 -4.75 -8.73 -24.05
C ILE A 68 -5.40 -8.76 -25.44
N GLY A 69 -4.74 -9.42 -26.38
CA GLY A 69 -5.19 -9.57 -27.76
C GLY A 69 -5.24 -8.24 -28.50
N LYS A 70 -4.41 -7.26 -28.11
CA LYS A 70 -4.40 -5.92 -28.69
C LYS A 70 -3.06 -5.51 -29.28
N LYS A 71 -3.13 -4.57 -30.22
CA LYS A 71 -2.01 -3.77 -30.72
C LYS A 71 -2.38 -2.29 -30.70
N ILE A 72 -1.37 -1.43 -30.74
CA ILE A 72 -1.59 0.01 -30.87
C ILE A 72 -2.20 0.31 -32.25
N HIS A 73 -3.26 1.12 -32.25
CA HIS A 73 -3.86 1.69 -33.45
C HIS A 73 -3.39 3.14 -33.63
N GLN A 74 -3.23 3.57 -34.88
CA GLN A 74 -2.75 4.91 -35.24
C GLN A 74 -3.60 6.07 -34.69
N ASN A 75 -4.88 5.84 -34.40
CA ASN A 75 -5.79 6.87 -33.89
C ASN A 75 -5.94 6.82 -32.36
N ASN A 76 -4.83 6.75 -31.62
CA ASN A 76 -4.80 6.74 -30.15
C ASN A 76 -5.70 5.66 -29.50
N GLY A 77 -5.79 4.49 -30.12
CA GLY A 77 -6.64 3.39 -29.67
C GLY A 77 -5.93 2.04 -29.67
N LEU A 78 -6.68 0.99 -29.32
CA LEU A 78 -6.21 -0.39 -29.38
C LEU A 78 -7.04 -1.19 -30.37
N ASP A 79 -6.38 -1.82 -31.33
CA ASP A 79 -6.97 -2.73 -32.31
C ASP A 79 -6.76 -4.19 -31.90
N ALA A 80 -7.51 -5.11 -32.51
CA ALA A 80 -7.31 -6.53 -32.30
C ALA A 80 -5.95 -7.02 -32.84
N ASN A 81 -5.27 -7.82 -32.04
CA ASN A 81 -4.07 -8.60 -32.36
C ASN A 81 -4.08 -9.89 -31.55
N VAL A 82 -5.02 -10.77 -31.89
CA VAL A 82 -5.36 -11.94 -31.10
C VAL A 82 -4.18 -12.90 -30.97
N ASN A 83 -4.04 -13.52 -29.81
CA ASN A 83 -3.10 -14.61 -29.54
C ASN A 83 -1.61 -14.26 -29.67
N HIS A 84 -1.22 -13.00 -29.51
CA HIS A 84 0.19 -12.57 -29.50
C HIS A 84 0.56 -11.91 -28.17
N ASN A 85 0.29 -12.61 -27.06
CA ASN A 85 0.39 -12.04 -25.71
C ASN A 85 1.71 -12.37 -24.97
N GLY A 86 2.65 -13.08 -25.60
CA GLY A 86 3.86 -13.56 -24.92
C GLY A 86 4.70 -12.45 -24.27
N SER A 87 4.94 -11.35 -24.99
CA SER A 87 5.70 -10.21 -24.46
C SER A 87 4.92 -9.43 -23.39
N LEU A 88 3.60 -9.32 -23.53
CA LEU A 88 2.71 -8.73 -22.52
C LEU A 88 2.79 -9.51 -21.20
N LEU A 89 2.73 -10.84 -21.28
CA LEU A 89 2.83 -11.74 -20.12
C LEU A 89 4.21 -11.72 -19.48
N ALA A 90 5.28 -11.63 -20.27
CA ALA A 90 6.63 -11.42 -19.75
C ALA A 90 6.74 -10.10 -18.96
N GLY A 91 6.08 -9.03 -19.44
CA GLY A 91 5.97 -7.76 -18.71
C GLY A 91 5.20 -7.90 -17.39
N ALA A 92 4.06 -8.59 -17.40
CA ALA A 92 3.29 -8.85 -16.17
C ALA A 92 4.09 -9.69 -15.15
N TYR A 93 4.86 -10.69 -15.62
CA TYR A 93 5.77 -11.47 -14.77
C TYR A 93 6.89 -10.60 -14.17
N ALA A 94 7.50 -9.70 -14.95
CA ALA A 94 8.50 -8.78 -14.42
C ALA A 94 7.91 -7.89 -13.30
N ILE A 95 6.71 -7.36 -13.49
CA ILE A 95 6.02 -6.57 -12.46
C ILE A 95 5.70 -7.44 -11.23
N SER A 96 5.29 -8.70 -11.41
CA SER A 96 5.01 -9.61 -10.29
C SER A 96 6.26 -9.86 -9.43
N THR A 97 7.42 -10.06 -10.06
CA THR A 97 8.68 -10.22 -9.33
C THR A 97 9.06 -8.95 -8.56
N LEU A 98 8.84 -7.76 -9.14
CA LEU A 98 9.07 -6.48 -8.47
C LEU A 98 8.15 -6.31 -7.26
N ILE A 99 6.87 -6.69 -7.37
CA ILE A 99 5.93 -6.70 -6.25
C ILE A 99 6.47 -7.58 -5.11
N THR A 100 6.92 -8.81 -5.40
CA THR A 100 7.51 -9.69 -4.39
C THR A 100 8.74 -9.08 -3.72
N GLN A 101 9.62 -8.43 -4.50
CA GLN A 101 10.78 -7.72 -3.96
C GLN A 101 10.38 -6.59 -3.01
N LYS A 102 9.41 -5.77 -3.39
CA LYS A 102 8.91 -4.65 -2.58
C LYS A 102 8.26 -5.12 -1.28
N LEU A 103 7.43 -6.17 -1.34
CA LEU A 103 6.81 -6.78 -0.16
C LEU A 103 7.86 -7.42 0.77
N THR A 104 8.92 -8.01 0.21
CA THR A 104 10.04 -8.58 0.99
C THR A 104 10.89 -7.50 1.67
N ALA A 105 11.01 -6.33 1.05
CA ALA A 105 11.73 -5.19 1.61
C ALA A 105 10.94 -4.47 2.72
N LEU A 106 9.61 -4.68 2.78
CA LEU A 106 8.75 -4.08 3.79
C LEU A 106 9.00 -4.75 5.14
N LYS A 107 9.59 -4.01 6.07
CA LYS A 107 9.89 -4.48 7.42
C LYS A 107 8.90 -3.86 8.40
N ASP A 108 8.20 -4.72 9.12
CA ASP A 108 7.45 -4.35 10.32
C ASP A 108 7.70 -5.42 11.39
N SER A 109 8.06 -4.98 12.60
CA SER A 109 8.22 -5.85 13.76
C SER A 109 7.00 -5.85 14.67
N GLY A 110 5.94 -5.13 14.29
CA GLY A 110 4.74 -4.94 15.07
C GLY A 110 3.50 -5.61 14.45
N GLU A 111 2.40 -4.86 14.44
CA GLU A 111 1.04 -5.33 14.19
C GLU A 111 0.73 -5.70 12.73
N LEU A 112 1.60 -5.31 11.78
CA LEU A 112 1.39 -5.52 10.35
C LEU A 112 2.18 -6.73 9.81
N LYS A 113 3.16 -7.24 10.57
CA LYS A 113 4.03 -8.36 10.17
C LYS A 113 3.29 -9.53 9.53
N GLU A 114 2.23 -10.03 10.16
CA GLU A 114 1.46 -11.17 9.64
C GLU A 114 0.78 -10.85 8.30
N LYS A 115 0.28 -9.62 8.14
CA LYS A 115 -0.39 -9.17 6.91
C LYS A 115 0.62 -8.99 5.78
N ILE A 116 1.81 -8.50 6.09
CA ILE A 116 2.93 -8.39 5.15
C ILE A 116 3.35 -9.77 4.67
N GLU A 117 3.58 -10.73 5.57
CA GLU A 117 3.96 -12.09 5.19
C GLU A 117 2.88 -12.78 4.35
N LYS A 118 1.60 -12.55 4.65
CA LYS A 118 0.49 -13.06 3.83
C LYS A 118 0.50 -12.47 2.42
N ALA A 119 0.63 -11.15 2.28
CA ALA A 119 0.70 -10.50 0.97
C ALA A 119 1.94 -10.97 0.18
N LYS A 120 3.09 -11.08 0.86
CA LYS A 120 4.33 -11.62 0.28
C LYS A 120 4.12 -13.03 -0.24
N LYS A 121 3.56 -13.93 0.58
CA LYS A 121 3.28 -15.31 0.18
C LYS A 121 2.36 -15.37 -1.04
N SER A 122 1.28 -14.58 -1.07
CA SER A 122 0.41 -14.50 -2.26
C SER A 122 1.15 -13.99 -3.51
N SER A 123 2.10 -13.07 -3.35
CA SER A 123 2.92 -12.58 -4.48
C SER A 123 3.88 -13.63 -5.02
N GLU A 124 4.47 -14.44 -4.14
CA GLU A 124 5.32 -15.57 -4.49
C GLU A 124 4.52 -16.64 -5.21
N ASP A 125 3.32 -16.95 -4.71
CA ASP A 125 2.41 -17.94 -5.32
C ASP A 125 1.97 -17.51 -6.72
N PHE A 126 1.60 -16.23 -6.90
CA PHE A 126 1.27 -15.69 -8.21
C PHE A 126 2.45 -15.78 -9.19
N THR A 127 3.63 -15.31 -8.79
CA THR A 127 4.84 -15.36 -9.62
C THR A 127 5.24 -16.81 -9.95
N ALA A 128 5.15 -17.71 -8.98
CA ALA A 128 5.45 -19.13 -9.18
C ALA A 128 4.45 -19.78 -10.14
N LYS A 129 3.16 -19.41 -10.06
CA LYS A 129 2.13 -19.95 -10.96
C LYS A 129 2.37 -19.54 -12.41
N LEU A 130 2.67 -18.26 -12.67
CA LEU A 130 3.04 -17.79 -14.01
C LEU A 130 4.25 -18.56 -14.56
N LYS A 131 5.31 -18.71 -13.74
CA LYS A 131 6.51 -19.46 -14.09
C LYS A 131 6.21 -20.92 -14.40
N ASN A 132 5.38 -21.58 -13.60
CA ASN A 132 5.05 -23.00 -13.77
C ASN A 132 4.16 -23.24 -15.00
N SER A 133 3.45 -22.23 -15.49
CA SER A 133 2.66 -22.25 -16.72
C SER A 133 3.44 -21.77 -17.96
N HIS A 134 4.79 -21.75 -17.91
CA HIS A 134 5.62 -21.22 -18.99
C HIS A 134 5.39 -21.88 -20.35
N THR A 135 4.94 -23.14 -20.41
CA THR A 135 4.68 -23.83 -21.69
C THR A 135 3.59 -23.12 -22.50
N GLU A 136 2.54 -22.62 -21.85
CA GLU A 136 1.48 -21.87 -22.52
C GLU A 136 1.72 -20.36 -22.51
N LEU A 137 2.33 -19.83 -21.46
CA LEU A 137 2.49 -18.38 -21.25
C LEU A 137 3.80 -17.81 -21.82
N GLY A 138 4.83 -18.64 -21.99
CA GLY A 138 6.19 -18.22 -22.36
C GLY A 138 6.46 -18.19 -23.86
N LYS A 139 5.45 -18.47 -24.69
CA LYS A 139 5.54 -18.44 -26.15
C LYS A 139 5.03 -17.11 -26.70
N GLU A 140 5.55 -16.71 -27.86
CA GLU A 140 5.15 -15.46 -28.52
C GLU A 140 3.65 -15.42 -28.81
N ASP A 141 3.13 -16.56 -29.31
CA ASP A 141 1.75 -16.79 -29.69
C ASP A 141 0.86 -17.24 -28.51
N ALA A 142 1.13 -16.75 -27.29
CA ALA A 142 0.30 -17.03 -26.12
C ALA A 142 -1.14 -16.54 -26.37
N THR A 143 -2.11 -17.46 -26.23
CA THR A 143 -3.50 -17.20 -26.61
C THR A 143 -4.14 -16.14 -25.71
N ASP A 144 -5.17 -15.46 -26.21
CA ASP A 144 -5.93 -14.51 -25.39
C ASP A 144 -6.57 -15.20 -24.18
N ASP A 145 -6.99 -16.45 -24.34
CA ASP A 145 -7.60 -17.26 -23.28
C ASP A 145 -6.58 -17.63 -22.20
N ASP A 146 -5.39 -18.11 -22.58
CA ASP A 146 -4.31 -18.40 -21.63
C ASP A 146 -3.83 -17.14 -20.91
N ALA A 147 -3.73 -16.02 -21.62
CA ALA A 147 -3.38 -14.73 -21.01
C ALA A 147 -4.44 -14.30 -19.98
N LYS A 148 -5.73 -14.45 -20.28
CA LYS A 148 -6.80 -14.15 -19.32
C LYS A 148 -6.74 -15.08 -18.10
N LYS A 149 -6.48 -16.38 -18.30
CA LYS A 149 -6.34 -17.35 -17.19
C LYS A 149 -5.16 -17.03 -16.27
N ALA A 150 -4.18 -16.28 -16.77
CA ALA A 150 -3.00 -15.86 -16.05
C ALA A 150 -3.16 -14.53 -15.30
N ILE A 151 -3.73 -13.49 -15.94
CA ILE A 151 -3.71 -12.13 -15.38
C ILE A 151 -5.07 -11.42 -15.33
N LEU A 152 -6.16 -12.01 -15.84
CA LEU A 152 -7.51 -11.43 -15.72
C LEU A 152 -8.25 -12.07 -14.55
N LYS A 153 -8.21 -11.44 -13.37
CA LYS A 153 -8.81 -11.97 -12.12
C LYS A 153 -10.33 -12.24 -12.19
N THR A 154 -11.03 -11.64 -13.15
CA THR A 154 -12.48 -11.84 -13.38
C THR A 154 -12.79 -12.95 -14.39
N HIS A 155 -11.77 -13.57 -14.99
CA HIS A 155 -11.99 -14.67 -15.92
C HIS A 155 -12.51 -15.91 -15.18
N ALA A 156 -13.53 -16.55 -15.75
CA ALA A 156 -14.16 -17.75 -15.21
C ALA A 156 -13.18 -18.91 -14.99
N THR A 157 -12.24 -19.12 -15.90
CA THR A 157 -11.14 -20.07 -15.71
C THR A 157 -9.88 -19.29 -15.34
N ASN A 158 -9.23 -19.68 -14.25
CA ASN A 158 -8.18 -18.88 -13.61
C ASN A 158 -7.01 -19.74 -13.10
N ASP A 159 -6.77 -20.87 -13.77
CA ASP A 159 -5.86 -21.95 -13.41
C ASP A 159 -4.40 -21.71 -13.82
N LYS A 160 -4.07 -20.52 -14.36
CA LYS A 160 -2.71 -20.13 -14.81
C LYS A 160 -2.14 -18.91 -14.08
N GLY A 161 -2.83 -18.41 -13.04
CA GLY A 161 -2.35 -17.28 -12.24
C GLY A 161 -3.42 -16.29 -11.83
N ALA A 162 -4.55 -16.22 -12.56
CA ALA A 162 -5.58 -15.22 -12.27
C ALA A 162 -6.23 -15.44 -10.90
N LYS A 163 -6.26 -16.68 -10.40
CA LYS A 163 -6.70 -17.00 -9.04
C LYS A 163 -5.72 -16.41 -8.01
N GLU A 164 -4.43 -16.71 -8.15
CA GLU A 164 -3.38 -16.23 -7.25
C GLU A 164 -3.26 -14.70 -7.29
N LEU A 165 -3.46 -14.08 -8.46
CA LEU A 165 -3.56 -12.63 -8.61
C LEU A 165 -4.73 -12.05 -7.80
N GLY A 166 -5.90 -12.69 -7.86
CA GLY A 166 -7.06 -12.30 -7.05
C GLY A 166 -6.80 -12.44 -5.54
N ASP A 167 -6.09 -13.48 -5.12
CA ASP A 167 -5.71 -13.69 -3.72
C ASP A 167 -4.66 -12.66 -3.25
N LEU A 168 -3.74 -12.25 -4.13
CA LEU A 168 -2.79 -11.16 -3.89
C LEU A 168 -3.52 -9.81 -3.73
N PHE A 169 -4.48 -9.49 -4.60
CA PHE A 169 -5.32 -8.28 -4.48
C PHE A 169 -6.00 -8.21 -3.10
N LYS A 170 -6.63 -9.30 -2.66
CA LYS A 170 -7.31 -9.35 -1.36
C LYS A 170 -6.34 -9.20 -0.19
N SER A 171 -5.20 -9.88 -0.24
CA SER A 171 -4.21 -9.81 0.84
C SER A 171 -3.59 -8.41 0.94
N LEU A 172 -3.36 -7.75 -0.20
CA LEU A 172 -2.86 -6.38 -0.24
C LEU A 172 -3.89 -5.36 0.23
N GLU A 173 -5.18 -5.54 -0.10
CA GLU A 173 -6.27 -4.69 0.40
C GLU A 173 -6.36 -4.75 1.94
N ILE A 174 -6.24 -5.94 2.52
CA ILE A 174 -6.22 -6.14 3.98
C ILE A 174 -5.00 -5.45 4.62
N LEU A 175 -3.82 -5.59 4.01
CA LEU A 175 -2.59 -4.93 4.48
C LEU A 175 -2.72 -3.40 4.42
N SER A 176 -3.25 -2.86 3.32
CA SER A 176 -3.45 -1.43 3.10
C SER A 176 -4.39 -0.81 4.12
N LYS A 177 -5.54 -1.45 4.37
CA LYS A 177 -6.49 -1.03 5.41
C LYS A 177 -5.83 -0.98 6.80
N ALA A 178 -5.11 -2.04 7.16
CA ALA A 178 -4.43 -2.11 8.45
C ALA A 178 -3.34 -1.04 8.59
N ALA A 179 -2.53 -0.80 7.56
CA ALA A 179 -1.52 0.26 7.58
C ALA A 179 -2.13 1.66 7.75
N GLN A 180 -3.27 1.92 7.08
CA GLN A 180 -4.01 3.17 7.24
C GLN A 180 -4.61 3.32 8.64
N GLU A 181 -5.11 2.24 9.24
CA GLU A 181 -5.61 2.22 10.61
C GLU A 181 -4.49 2.54 11.62
N THR A 182 -3.31 1.90 11.49
CA THR A 182 -2.15 2.20 12.36
C THR A 182 -1.74 3.67 12.27
N LEU A 183 -1.65 4.22 11.06
CA LEU A 183 -1.35 5.65 10.86
C LEU A 183 -2.44 6.55 11.48
N THR A 184 -3.71 6.21 11.26
CA THR A 184 -4.84 6.97 11.81
C THR A 184 -4.83 6.97 13.34
N ASN A 185 -4.48 5.84 13.96
CA ASN A 185 -4.37 5.72 15.41
C ASN A 185 -3.21 6.57 15.94
N SER A 186 -2.05 6.55 15.28
CA SER A 186 -0.92 7.41 15.65
C SER A 186 -1.27 8.90 15.55
N ILE A 187 -2.07 9.30 14.56
CA ILE A 187 -2.55 10.69 14.43
C ILE A 187 -3.52 11.05 15.56
N LYS A 188 -4.43 10.15 15.94
CA LYS A 188 -5.39 10.38 17.04
C LYS A 188 -4.71 10.59 18.40
N GLU A 189 -3.54 10.00 18.62
CA GLU A 189 -2.74 10.24 19.84
C GLU A 189 -2.39 11.73 20.05
N LEU A 190 -2.38 12.55 18.99
CA LEU A 190 -2.14 14.00 19.12
C LEU A 190 -3.23 14.75 19.91
N THR A 191 -4.46 14.22 19.92
CA THR A 191 -5.63 14.89 20.49
C THR A 191 -6.24 14.14 21.67
N ASN A 192 -5.71 12.95 21.99
CA ASN A 192 -6.20 12.16 23.11
C ASN A 192 -5.43 12.53 24.39
N PRO A 193 -6.10 12.64 25.56
CA PRO A 193 -5.42 12.81 26.83
C PRO A 193 -4.49 11.61 27.08
N VAL A 194 -3.29 11.87 27.59
CA VAL A 194 -2.38 10.80 28.02
C VAL A 194 -3.08 10.04 29.14
N VAL A 195 -3.33 8.75 28.93
CA VAL A 195 -3.79 7.89 30.02
C VAL A 195 -2.60 7.76 30.96
N ALA A 196 -2.70 8.36 32.16
CA ALA A 196 -1.74 8.11 33.23
C ALA A 196 -1.80 6.60 33.57
N GLU A 197 -0.67 5.90 33.43
CA GLU A 197 -0.47 4.54 33.95
C GLU A 197 -0.40 4.52 35.47
#